data_AF-A0A5D4NWE4-F1
#
_entry.id   AF-A0A5D4NWE4-F1
#
_cell.length_a   1.000
_cell.length_b   1.000
_cell.length_c   1.000
_cell.angle_alpha   90.00
_cell.angle_beta   90.00
_cell.angle_gamma   90.00
#
_symmetry.space_group_name_H-M   'P 1'
#
loop_
_entity.id
_entity.type
_entity.pdbx_description
1 polymer ?
#
loop_
_entity_poly.entity_id
_entity_poly.type
_entity_poly.pdbx_seq_one_letter_code
_entity_poly.pdbx_strand_id
1 'polypeptide(L)'
;MKKLSALLFITFLSIMCIGEASADETVSRLSGNSRYETAAMISKEGWKEADIVVLARGDSYPDALSGVPLAKDQDAPLLLTSPDELHYFAKKEIKRLEPSMVILLGGEQAIGTSIKKEIEKMGIATQRISGSDRYSTSVKIAEFLGSSKEKAVIVTGRDFPDALSAAPFAAEKGYPILLTDPKALPAEVEEHVSEYKSTLLVGGTDAISKEVEDTLPNPERISGKDRYQTSANLIQSKYEENSHLYISTGEDFADALTGSVLAAKNKTAIMLVQPESVPDHADSLLESQKVEKLTIFGGTGAVGDSVARKLKYLIDNEQSTFTSYFPSQERVSIFEREESSLKYDMIDYKSVEDGSYYLWFLWSGRDEPGSISYFEDETGLYVESNVTGKKHLMVEYPAVEGAKRNIDFLYATLAEDRRSQTIEVMDVTSDTFTYKVTERGYSQTYTVKHGKGIVDSDYVELTFPLTVEEALKIIEIMVDGEKAPVHYPEKDTEDYYYIGADYGRDGWVYLKVNKHTGQYQYGGE
;
A
#
# COMPACT_ATOMS: atom_id res chain seq x y z
N MET A 1 -43.41 -58.90 31.19
CA MET A 1 -43.94 -57.53 31.28
C MET A 1 -42.96 -56.64 32.03
N LYS A 2 -42.61 -55.52 31.40
CA LYS A 2 -42.00 -54.28 31.95
C LYS A 2 -40.47 -54.20 32.16
N LYS A 3 -39.95 -53.11 31.57
CA LYS A 3 -38.67 -52.36 31.74
C LYS A 3 -37.50 -52.92 30.91
N LEU A 4 -37.17 -52.38 29.72
CA LEU A 4 -36.85 -50.99 29.31
C LEU A 4 -35.62 -50.44 30.03
N SER A 5 -34.45 -50.44 29.36
CA SER A 5 -33.27 -49.60 29.67
C SER A 5 -32.29 -49.55 28.49
N ALA A 6 -32.38 -48.45 27.73
CA ALA A 6 -31.34 -47.73 27.01
C ALA A 6 -30.24 -48.51 26.23
N LEU A 7 -30.41 -48.60 24.91
CA LEU A 7 -29.28 -48.64 23.98
C LEU A 7 -29.21 -47.27 23.29
N LEU A 8 -28.25 -46.47 23.73
CA LEU A 8 -27.99 -45.12 23.23
C LEU A 8 -27.43 -45.25 21.80
N PHE A 9 -28.17 -44.74 20.83
CA PHE A 9 -27.76 -44.64 19.43
C PHE A 9 -26.71 -43.52 19.31
N ILE A 10 -25.43 -43.86 19.45
CA ILE A 10 -24.33 -42.92 19.12
C ILE A 10 -24.10 -43.02 17.61
N THR A 11 -24.86 -42.24 16.85
CA THR A 11 -24.48 -41.86 15.49
C THR A 11 -23.23 -40.99 15.61
N PHE A 12 -22.09 -41.58 15.28
CA PHE A 12 -20.82 -40.89 15.08
C PHE A 12 -20.96 -40.04 13.81
N LEU A 13 -21.51 -38.83 13.96
CA LEU A 13 -21.49 -37.81 12.92
C LEU A 13 -20.04 -37.31 12.87
N SER A 14 -19.26 -37.88 11.95
CA SER A 14 -17.94 -37.39 11.57
C SER A 14 -18.11 -35.99 10.99
N ILE A 15 -18.09 -34.99 11.86
CA ILE A 15 -17.85 -33.60 11.47
C ILE A 15 -16.41 -33.60 10.95
N MET A 16 -16.27 -33.73 9.64
CA MET A 16 -15.11 -33.23 8.92
C MET A 16 -15.00 -31.76 9.31
N CYS A 17 -14.10 -31.45 10.24
CA CYS A 17 -13.52 -30.12 10.34
C CYS A 17 -12.80 -29.87 9.02
N ILE A 18 -13.55 -29.39 8.03
CA ILE A 18 -12.97 -28.58 6.97
C ILE A 18 -12.54 -27.33 7.72
N GLY A 19 -11.28 -27.31 8.17
CA GLY A 19 -10.65 -26.05 8.51
C GLY A 19 -10.80 -25.17 7.29
N GLU A 20 -11.41 -24.00 7.44
CA GLU A 20 -11.31 -22.96 6.44
C GLU A 20 -9.81 -22.70 6.27
N ALA A 21 -9.24 -23.29 5.24
CA ALA A 21 -7.94 -22.89 4.74
C ALA A 21 -8.12 -21.42 4.39
N SER A 22 -7.52 -20.52 5.18
CA SER A 22 -7.35 -19.13 4.81
C SER A 22 -6.88 -19.13 3.37
N ALA A 23 -7.64 -18.50 2.47
CA ALA A 23 -7.17 -18.27 1.11
C ALA A 23 -5.76 -17.65 1.24
N ASP A 24 -4.75 -18.31 0.68
CA ASP A 24 -3.38 -17.80 0.74
C ASP A 24 -3.35 -16.52 -0.11
N GLU A 25 -3.35 -15.38 0.57
CA GLU A 25 -3.35 -14.09 -0.09
C GLU A 25 -1.96 -13.87 -0.68
N THR A 26 -1.88 -13.87 -2.02
CA THR A 26 -0.62 -13.63 -2.76
C THR A 26 -0.01 -12.27 -2.43
N VAL A 27 -0.82 -11.31 -1.95
CA VAL A 27 -0.35 -10.05 -1.35
C VAL A 27 -0.98 -9.86 0.01
N SER A 28 -0.17 -9.76 1.05
CA SER A 28 -0.60 -9.55 2.45
C SER A 28 -0.03 -8.26 3.01
N ARG A 29 -0.49 -7.82 4.20
CA ARG A 29 -0.02 -6.58 4.85
C ARG A 29 0.23 -6.78 6.34
N LEU A 30 1.36 -6.28 6.83
CA LEU A 30 1.69 -6.11 8.24
C LEU A 30 1.80 -4.62 8.56
N SER A 31 0.79 -4.10 9.26
CA SER A 31 0.69 -2.67 9.54
C SER A 31 -0.04 -2.39 10.85
N GLY A 32 0.29 -1.27 11.47
CA GLY A 32 -0.54 -0.61 12.47
C GLY A 32 -0.87 0.83 12.08
N ASN A 33 -1.53 1.56 12.98
CA ASN A 33 -1.87 2.98 12.80
C ASN A 33 -0.66 3.91 12.97
N SER A 34 0.50 3.38 13.37
CA SER A 34 1.75 4.12 13.54
C SER A 34 2.96 3.21 13.34
N ARG A 35 4.12 3.81 13.07
CA ARG A 35 5.42 3.09 12.97
C ARG A 35 5.72 2.20 14.18
N TYR A 36 5.29 2.62 15.38
CA TYR A 36 5.50 1.86 16.61
C TYR A 36 4.61 0.62 16.68
N GLU A 37 3.38 0.72 16.18
CA GLU A 37 2.47 -0.41 16.11
C GLU A 37 2.86 -1.37 14.98
N THR A 38 3.25 -0.85 13.81
CA THR A 38 3.79 -1.66 12.70
C THR A 38 4.98 -2.48 13.17
N ALA A 39 5.94 -1.87 13.89
CA ALA A 39 7.07 -2.59 14.48
C ALA A 39 6.64 -3.75 15.40
N ALA A 40 5.62 -3.54 16.24
CA ALA A 40 5.07 -4.57 17.11
C ALA A 40 4.32 -5.67 16.32
N MET A 41 3.66 -5.32 15.20
CA MET A 41 3.00 -6.31 14.32
C MET A 41 4.03 -7.18 13.58
N ILE A 42 5.11 -6.59 13.10
CA ILE A 42 6.25 -7.31 12.50
C ILE A 42 6.89 -8.25 13.52
N SER A 43 7.07 -7.78 14.77
CA SER A 43 7.55 -8.62 15.87
C SER A 43 6.66 -9.84 16.13
N LYS A 44 5.34 -9.67 16.17
CA LYS A 44 4.41 -10.79 16.36
C LYS A 44 4.44 -11.81 15.23
N GLU A 45 4.64 -11.35 14.00
CA GLU A 45 4.76 -12.25 12.85
C GLU A 45 6.04 -13.09 12.94
N GLY A 46 7.18 -12.47 13.24
CA GLY A 46 8.48 -13.15 13.22
C GLY A 46 8.85 -13.93 14.49
N TRP A 47 8.28 -13.56 15.64
CA TRP A 47 8.72 -14.06 16.95
C TRP A 47 7.55 -14.38 17.86
N LYS A 48 7.42 -15.65 18.24
CA LYS A 48 6.51 -16.06 19.33
C LYS A 48 7.06 -15.66 20.69
N GLU A 49 8.36 -15.80 20.86
CA GLU A 49 9.18 -15.42 22.01
C GLU A 49 10.54 -14.93 21.50
N ALA A 50 11.29 -14.19 22.32
CA ALA A 50 12.64 -13.77 21.99
C ALA A 50 13.44 -13.52 23.27
N ASP A 51 14.65 -14.10 23.39
CA ASP A 51 15.51 -13.91 24.55
C ASP A 51 16.05 -12.47 24.66
N ILE A 52 16.16 -11.79 23.52
CA ILE A 52 16.65 -10.43 23.37
C ILE A 52 15.63 -9.63 22.55
N VAL A 53 15.46 -8.36 22.92
CA VAL A 53 14.79 -7.35 22.09
C VAL A 53 15.77 -6.23 21.79
N VAL A 54 15.83 -5.76 20.55
CA VAL A 54 16.57 -4.56 20.19
C VAL A 54 15.60 -3.37 20.17
N LEU A 55 15.94 -2.29 20.86
CA LEU A 55 15.13 -1.09 20.96
C LEU A 55 15.90 0.10 20.38
N ALA A 56 15.26 0.81 19.46
CA ALA A 56 15.78 2.04 18.88
C ALA A 56 14.72 3.15 18.90
N ARG A 57 15.13 4.40 18.63
CA ARG A 57 14.19 5.51 18.49
C ARG A 57 13.46 5.46 17.14
N GLY A 58 12.18 5.80 17.13
CA GLY A 58 11.32 5.73 15.93
C GLY A 58 11.37 6.96 15.03
N ASP A 59 11.93 8.07 15.51
CA ASP A 59 11.99 9.37 14.82
C ASP A 59 13.37 9.66 14.18
N SER A 60 14.32 8.73 14.29
CA SER A 60 15.65 8.81 13.64
C SER A 60 16.16 7.40 13.30
N TYR A 61 16.65 7.21 12.09
CA TYR A 61 17.02 5.90 11.53
C TYR A 61 18.46 5.38 11.75
N PRO A 62 19.53 6.20 11.87
CA PRO A 62 20.90 5.70 11.67
C PRO A 62 21.35 4.58 12.61
N ASP A 63 21.02 4.71 13.91
CA ASP A 63 21.41 3.73 14.92
C ASP A 63 20.62 2.42 14.73
N ALA A 64 19.33 2.53 14.45
CA ALA A 64 18.44 1.41 14.18
C ALA A 64 18.85 0.64 12.91
N LEU A 65 19.20 1.36 11.84
CA LEU A 65 19.71 0.81 10.58
C LEU A 65 20.97 -0.03 10.82
N SER A 66 21.95 0.55 11.51
CA SER A 66 23.20 -0.16 11.84
C SER A 66 22.94 -1.37 12.74
N GLY A 67 21.85 -1.35 13.52
CA GLY A 67 21.41 -2.41 14.40
C GLY A 67 20.69 -3.59 13.74
N VAL A 68 20.25 -3.50 12.49
CA VAL A 68 19.50 -4.59 11.82
C VAL A 68 20.31 -5.89 11.78
N PRO A 69 21.60 -5.91 11.38
CA PRO A 69 22.39 -7.14 11.40
C PRO A 69 22.55 -7.72 12.81
N LEU A 70 22.72 -6.87 13.82
CA LEU A 70 22.79 -7.30 15.21
C LEU A 70 21.46 -7.93 15.68
N ALA A 71 20.34 -7.29 15.38
CA ALA A 71 19.02 -7.80 15.75
C ALA A 71 18.78 -9.19 15.13
N LYS A 72 19.11 -9.36 13.85
CA LYS A 72 19.01 -10.67 13.19
C LYS A 72 19.94 -11.70 13.81
N ASP A 73 21.21 -11.36 14.04
CA ASP A 73 22.20 -12.27 14.63
C ASP A 73 21.76 -12.81 16.01
N GLN A 74 21.12 -11.96 16.81
CA GLN A 74 20.58 -12.31 18.12
C GLN A 74 19.18 -12.94 18.08
N ASP A 75 18.66 -13.23 16.88
CA ASP A 75 17.28 -13.63 16.63
C ASP A 75 16.25 -12.77 17.39
N ALA A 76 16.46 -11.46 17.39
CA ALA A 76 15.71 -10.48 18.17
C ALA A 76 14.88 -9.55 17.27
N PRO A 77 13.61 -9.24 17.63
CA PRO A 77 12.87 -8.19 16.94
C PRO A 77 13.46 -6.81 17.24
N LEU A 78 13.39 -5.91 16.25
CA LEU A 78 13.70 -4.48 16.39
C LEU A 78 12.40 -3.71 16.66
N LEU A 79 12.27 -3.18 17.88
CA LEU A 79 11.15 -2.34 18.28
C LEU A 79 11.55 -0.85 18.29
N LEU A 80 10.55 0.01 18.17
CA LEU A 80 10.74 1.46 18.13
C LEU A 80 10.12 2.14 19.35
N THR A 81 10.74 3.22 19.82
CA THR A 81 10.25 4.06 20.91
C THR A 81 10.44 5.54 20.64
N SER A 82 9.73 6.40 21.39
CA SER A 82 10.05 7.82 21.45
C SER A 82 11.32 8.05 22.29
N PRO A 83 12.04 9.17 22.14
CA PRO A 83 13.30 9.39 22.85
C PRO A 83 13.18 9.40 24.38
N ASP A 84 12.10 9.97 24.93
CA ASP A 84 11.97 10.22 26.37
C ASP A 84 11.02 9.26 27.11
N GLU A 85 10.21 8.51 26.36
CA GLU A 85 9.16 7.62 26.88
C GLU A 85 9.18 6.26 26.17
N LEU A 86 9.08 5.17 26.94
CA LEU A 86 8.94 3.83 26.39
C LEU A 86 7.57 3.70 25.73
N HIS A 87 7.55 3.70 24.39
CA HIS A 87 6.32 3.74 23.63
C HIS A 87 5.39 2.56 24.00
N TYR A 88 4.09 2.83 24.12
CA TYR A 88 3.08 1.87 24.56
C TYR A 88 3.15 0.52 23.81
N PHE A 89 3.22 0.55 22.48
CA PHE A 89 3.32 -0.67 21.66
C PHE A 89 4.62 -1.45 21.90
N ALA A 90 5.76 -0.78 22.04
CA ALA A 90 7.03 -1.45 22.38
C ALA A 90 6.97 -2.08 23.78
N LYS A 91 6.44 -1.36 24.77
CA LYS A 91 6.25 -1.89 26.13
C LYS A 91 5.35 -3.13 26.15
N LYS A 92 4.23 -3.09 25.44
CA LYS A 92 3.29 -4.22 25.35
C LYS A 92 3.95 -5.42 24.69
N GLU A 93 4.73 -5.18 23.64
CA GLU A 93 5.40 -6.25 22.90
C GLU A 93 6.57 -6.85 23.67
N ILE A 94 7.38 -6.04 24.37
CA ILE A 94 8.40 -6.52 25.32
C ILE A 94 7.77 -7.41 26.39
N LYS A 95 6.61 -7.03 26.95
CA LYS A 95 5.89 -7.87 27.92
C LYS A 95 5.38 -9.19 27.33
N ARG A 96 5.03 -9.21 26.04
CA ARG A 96 4.54 -10.42 25.36
C ARG A 96 5.69 -11.39 25.07
N LEU A 97 6.85 -10.86 24.69
CA LEU A 97 8.04 -11.63 24.35
C LEU A 97 8.78 -12.15 25.58
N GLU A 98 8.63 -11.49 26.73
CA GLU A 98 9.30 -11.82 28.00
C GLU A 98 10.83 -11.98 27.87
N PRO A 99 11.55 -11.03 27.23
CA PRO A 99 12.97 -11.19 26.98
C PRO A 99 13.79 -11.11 28.27
N SER A 100 14.93 -11.80 28.27
CA SER A 100 15.93 -11.68 29.33
C SER A 100 16.68 -10.34 29.30
N MET A 101 16.80 -9.74 28.11
CA MET A 101 17.54 -8.50 27.89
C MET A 101 16.91 -7.62 26.81
N VAL A 102 17.00 -6.30 26.99
CA VAL A 102 16.78 -5.31 25.93
C VAL A 102 18.08 -4.59 25.59
N ILE A 103 18.48 -4.64 24.32
CA ILE A 103 19.60 -3.86 23.78
C ILE A 103 19.08 -2.49 23.32
N LEU A 104 19.62 -1.42 23.89
CA LEU A 104 19.28 -0.03 23.56
C LEU A 104 20.30 0.51 22.54
N LEU A 105 19.84 0.89 21.35
CA LEU A 105 20.69 1.49 20.33
C LEU A 105 20.66 3.01 20.41
N GLY A 106 21.84 3.61 20.55
CA GLY A 106 22.04 5.06 20.66
C GLY A 106 22.23 5.54 22.10
N GLY A 107 22.78 6.76 22.21
CA GLY A 107 23.12 7.39 23.49
C GLY A 107 21.88 7.80 24.31
N GLU A 108 22.09 8.42 25.47
CA GLU A 108 20.98 8.85 26.35
C GLU A 108 20.06 9.91 25.72
N GLN A 109 20.55 10.67 24.73
CA GLN A 109 19.73 11.61 23.94
C GLN A 109 18.88 10.91 22.86
N ALA A 110 19.24 9.68 22.50
CA ALA A 110 18.46 8.87 21.56
C ALA A 110 17.41 8.04 22.29
N ILE A 111 17.79 7.43 23.40
CA ILE A 111 16.89 6.66 24.28
C ILE A 111 17.20 7.06 25.71
N GLY A 112 16.28 7.82 26.32
CA GLY A 112 16.40 8.40 27.63
C GLY A 112 16.67 7.39 28.74
N THR A 113 17.37 7.84 29.78
CA THR A 113 17.66 7.01 30.97
C THR A 113 16.38 6.62 31.73
N SER A 114 15.28 7.35 31.55
CA SER A 114 13.94 6.98 32.01
C SER A 114 13.48 5.64 31.44
N ILE A 115 13.65 5.43 30.14
CA ILE A 115 13.26 4.21 29.41
C ILE A 115 14.05 3.01 29.93
N LYS A 116 15.37 3.14 30.05
CA LYS A 116 16.23 2.11 30.64
C LYS A 116 15.74 1.68 32.02
N LYS A 117 15.49 2.65 32.90
CA LYS A 117 15.00 2.40 34.28
C LYS A 117 13.62 1.74 34.28
N GLU A 118 12.76 2.08 33.32
CA GLU A 118 11.44 1.46 33.19
C GLU A 118 11.54 -0.01 32.80
N ILE A 119 12.39 -0.36 31.84
CA ILE A 119 12.65 -1.74 31.42
C ILE A 119 13.26 -2.55 32.57
N GLU A 120 14.23 -1.98 33.30
CA GLU A 120 14.84 -2.65 34.45
C GLU A 120 13.84 -2.91 35.59
N LYS A 121 12.88 -2.00 35.80
CA LYS A 121 11.78 -2.22 36.77
C LYS A 121 10.82 -3.34 36.34
N MET A 122 10.81 -3.71 35.06
CA MET A 122 10.08 -4.89 34.58
C MET A 122 10.84 -6.20 34.85
N GLY A 123 12.04 -6.14 35.45
CA GLY A 123 12.88 -7.30 35.74
C GLY A 123 13.76 -7.75 34.58
N ILE A 124 13.91 -6.91 33.55
CA ILE A 124 14.61 -7.22 32.31
C ILE A 124 15.97 -6.51 32.30
N ALA A 125 17.04 -7.21 31.94
CA ALA A 125 18.37 -6.61 31.84
C ALA A 125 18.42 -5.61 30.68
N THR A 126 19.28 -4.59 30.77
CA THR A 126 19.48 -3.65 29.67
C THR A 126 20.96 -3.51 29.32
N GLN A 127 21.24 -3.41 28.02
CA GLN A 127 22.57 -3.12 27.51
C GLN A 127 22.48 -1.99 26.49
N ARG A 128 23.28 -0.93 26.64
CA ARG A 128 23.31 0.18 25.68
C ARG A 128 24.51 0.04 24.76
N ILE A 129 24.30 0.24 23.46
CA ILE A 129 25.35 0.36 22.45
C ILE A 129 25.23 1.75 21.83
N SER A 130 26.27 2.57 21.97
CA SER A 130 26.27 3.95 21.51
C SER A 130 27.68 4.50 21.33
N GLY A 131 27.87 5.33 20.30
CA GLY A 131 29.03 6.19 20.11
C GLY A 131 28.71 7.68 20.34
N SER A 132 29.66 8.56 20.04
CA SER A 132 29.47 10.01 20.13
C SER A 132 28.52 10.59 19.09
N ASP A 133 28.37 9.90 17.96
CA ASP A 133 27.48 10.22 16.85
C ASP A 133 27.03 8.95 16.13
N ARG A 134 26.27 9.09 15.04
CA ARG A 134 25.76 7.95 14.25
C ARG A 134 26.85 7.07 13.65
N TYR A 135 27.99 7.66 13.29
CA TYR A 135 29.10 6.94 12.65
C TYR A 135 29.82 6.09 13.70
N SER A 136 30.15 6.70 14.84
CA SER A 136 30.71 6.01 16.00
C SER A 136 29.78 4.91 16.52
N THR A 137 28.46 5.17 16.60
CA THR A 137 27.48 4.13 16.99
C THR A 137 27.48 2.96 16.01
N SER A 138 27.58 3.20 14.69
CA SER A 138 27.66 2.12 13.70
C SER A 138 28.89 1.21 13.90
N VAL A 139 30.05 1.80 14.25
CA VAL A 139 31.26 1.04 14.60
C VAL A 139 31.07 0.24 15.88
N LYS A 140 30.50 0.83 16.93
CA LYS A 140 30.23 0.13 18.21
C LYS A 140 29.27 -1.04 18.02
N ILE A 141 28.29 -0.92 17.14
CA ILE A 141 27.38 -2.02 16.78
C ILE A 141 28.14 -3.11 16.01
N ALA A 142 29.00 -2.73 15.05
CA ALA A 142 29.81 -3.68 14.29
C ALA A 142 30.81 -4.46 15.18
N GLU A 143 31.43 -3.79 16.14
CA GLU A 143 32.28 -4.41 17.16
C GLU A 143 31.49 -5.41 18.01
N PHE A 144 30.28 -5.04 18.45
CA PHE A 144 29.43 -5.90 19.26
C PHE A 144 28.91 -7.12 18.48
N LEU A 145 28.57 -6.95 17.19
CA LEU A 145 28.16 -8.04 16.30
C LEU A 145 29.27 -9.10 16.14
N GLY A 146 30.55 -8.72 16.16
CA GLY A 146 31.67 -9.67 16.09
C GLY A 146 31.78 -10.44 14.76
N SER A 147 31.36 -9.82 13.65
CA SER A 147 31.32 -10.45 12.30
C SER A 147 32.71 -10.89 11.77
N SER A 148 32.72 -11.76 10.76
CA SER A 148 33.90 -12.44 10.22
C SER A 148 34.94 -11.58 9.49
N LYS A 149 34.86 -10.24 9.53
CA LYS A 149 35.74 -9.30 8.82
C LYS A 149 35.94 -9.58 7.32
N GLU A 150 35.06 -10.39 6.70
CA GLU A 150 35.10 -10.68 5.27
C GLU A 150 34.56 -9.51 4.43
N LYS A 151 33.43 -8.94 4.87
CA LYS A 151 32.77 -7.85 4.17
C LYS A 151 32.02 -6.94 5.14
N ALA A 152 32.08 -5.64 4.91
CA ALA A 152 31.21 -4.64 5.53
C ALA A 152 30.32 -3.99 4.46
N VAL A 153 29.11 -3.61 4.84
CA VAL A 153 28.20 -2.83 4.00
C VAL A 153 28.32 -1.37 4.37
N ILE A 154 28.58 -0.51 3.39
CA ILE A 154 28.79 0.93 3.57
C ILE A 154 27.63 1.67 2.95
N VAL A 155 26.98 2.51 3.75
CA VAL A 155 25.84 3.33 3.34
C VAL A 155 26.02 4.75 3.86
N THR A 156 25.34 5.71 3.24
CA THR A 156 25.37 7.08 3.74
C THR A 156 24.65 7.19 5.09
N GLY A 157 25.23 7.95 6.01
CA GLY A 157 24.58 8.32 7.26
C GLY A 157 23.71 9.57 7.12
N ARG A 158 23.57 10.15 5.93
CA ARG A 158 22.82 11.40 5.70
C ARG A 158 21.45 11.21 5.07
N ASP A 159 21.24 10.11 4.37
CA ASP A 159 19.95 9.70 3.81
C ASP A 159 19.70 8.22 4.10
N PHE A 160 18.45 7.76 3.98
CA PHE A 160 18.02 6.41 4.38
C PHE A 160 17.65 5.45 3.24
N PRO A 161 17.10 5.86 2.08
CA PRO A 161 16.43 4.92 1.18
C PRO A 161 17.33 3.82 0.62
N ASP A 162 18.52 4.18 0.13
CA ASP A 162 19.49 3.20 -0.37
C ASP A 162 19.94 2.26 0.76
N ALA A 163 20.10 2.80 1.96
CA ALA A 163 20.53 2.05 3.13
C ALA A 163 19.47 1.02 3.61
N LEU A 164 18.19 1.36 3.52
CA LEU A 164 17.09 0.44 3.85
C LEU A 164 17.08 -0.78 2.93
N SER A 165 17.38 -0.59 1.64
CA SER A 165 17.45 -1.71 0.70
C SER A 165 18.60 -2.67 0.99
N ALA A 166 19.69 -2.17 1.59
CA ALA A 166 20.86 -2.96 1.94
C ALA A 166 20.70 -3.74 3.25
N ALA A 167 19.86 -3.26 4.16
CA ALA A 167 19.77 -3.78 5.53
C ALA A 167 19.36 -5.25 5.62
N PRO A 168 18.35 -5.76 4.87
CA PRO A 168 18.01 -7.18 4.88
C PRO A 168 19.18 -8.06 4.43
N PHE A 169 19.87 -7.67 3.34
CA PHE A 169 21.00 -8.43 2.81
C PHE A 169 22.17 -8.45 3.80
N ALA A 170 22.53 -7.30 4.37
CA ALA A 170 23.59 -7.21 5.37
C ALA A 170 23.30 -8.12 6.56
N ALA A 171 22.07 -8.07 7.08
CA ALA A 171 21.64 -8.88 8.21
C ALA A 171 21.56 -10.38 7.91
N GLU A 172 21.07 -10.77 6.72
CA GLU A 172 21.03 -12.17 6.29
C GLU A 172 22.44 -12.77 6.29
N LYS A 173 23.41 -12.04 5.71
CA LYS A 173 24.81 -12.48 5.61
C LYS A 173 25.63 -12.27 6.89
N GLY A 174 25.10 -11.55 7.88
CA GLY A 174 25.83 -11.19 9.10
C GLY A 174 26.93 -10.15 8.87
N TYR A 175 26.81 -9.33 7.83
CA TYR A 175 27.71 -8.22 7.57
C TYR A 175 27.28 -6.99 8.36
N PRO A 176 28.22 -6.28 9.01
CA PRO A 176 27.90 -5.03 9.68
C PRO A 176 27.60 -3.95 8.65
N ILE A 177 26.71 -3.03 9.04
CA ILE A 177 26.43 -1.81 8.30
C ILE A 177 27.20 -0.69 8.98
N LEU A 178 28.12 -0.07 8.24
CA LEU A 178 28.87 1.11 8.68
C LEU A 178 28.38 2.34 7.91
N LEU A 179 28.27 3.45 8.63
CA LEU A 179 27.78 4.70 8.07
C LEU A 179 28.95 5.60 7.65
N THR A 180 28.81 6.30 6.53
CA THR A 180 29.76 7.34 6.11
C THR A 180 29.07 8.69 5.88
N ASP A 181 29.82 9.78 5.99
CA ASP A 181 29.37 11.04 5.39
C ASP A 181 29.55 10.95 3.86
N PRO A 182 28.69 11.59 3.04
CA PRO A 182 28.76 11.48 1.58
C PRO A 182 30.10 11.87 0.98
N LYS A 183 30.84 12.80 1.61
CA LYS A 183 32.07 13.36 1.03
C LYS A 183 33.33 13.06 1.84
N ALA A 184 33.20 12.41 2.99
CA ALA A 184 34.33 12.11 3.85
C ALA A 184 34.04 10.87 4.69
N LEU A 185 34.97 9.93 4.71
CA LEU A 185 34.91 8.79 5.61
C LEU A 185 35.29 9.25 7.03
N PRO A 186 34.42 9.11 8.05
CA PRO A 186 34.78 9.47 9.41
C PRO A 186 35.96 8.62 9.90
N ALA A 187 36.90 9.20 10.64
CA ALA A 187 38.16 8.54 11.02
C ALA A 187 37.94 7.20 11.77
N GLU A 188 36.96 7.13 12.67
CA GLU A 188 36.65 5.88 13.40
C GLU A 188 36.10 4.79 12.46
N VAL A 189 35.37 5.18 11.41
CA VAL A 189 34.86 4.26 10.39
C VAL A 189 35.99 3.82 9.47
N GLU A 190 36.89 4.74 9.08
CA GLU A 190 38.09 4.43 8.29
C GLU A 190 38.99 3.42 9.00
N GLU A 191 39.27 3.63 10.28
CA GLU A 191 40.06 2.71 11.10
C GLU A 191 39.39 1.32 11.14
N HIS A 192 38.10 1.27 11.47
CA HIS A 192 37.40 0.01 11.62
C HIS A 192 37.18 -0.74 10.28
N VAL A 193 36.86 -0.02 9.20
CA VAL A 193 36.59 -0.64 7.89
C VAL A 193 37.85 -1.22 7.27
N SER A 194 39.03 -0.71 7.61
CA SER A 194 40.33 -1.22 7.15
C SER A 194 40.60 -2.68 7.57
N GLU A 195 39.91 -3.17 8.60
CA GLU A 195 39.99 -4.55 9.06
C GLU A 195 39.27 -5.54 8.13
N TYR A 196 38.39 -5.06 7.24
CA TYR A 196 37.58 -5.90 6.36
C TYR A 196 38.29 -6.18 5.04
N LYS A 197 38.13 -7.39 4.49
CA LYS A 197 38.74 -7.75 3.20
C LYS A 197 38.08 -7.05 2.01
N SER A 198 36.79 -6.73 2.11
CA SER A 198 36.02 -6.10 1.04
C SER A 198 34.89 -5.25 1.58
N THR A 199 34.34 -4.39 0.74
CA THR A 199 33.21 -3.53 1.08
C THR A 199 32.14 -3.58 0.00
N LEU A 200 30.87 -3.50 0.42
CA LEU A 200 29.74 -3.29 -0.47
C LEU A 200 29.15 -1.90 -0.19
N LEU A 201 29.29 -0.99 -1.14
CA LEU A 201 28.66 0.32 -1.11
C LEU A 201 27.26 0.20 -1.71
N VAL A 202 26.26 0.69 -1.00
CA VAL A 202 24.89 0.80 -1.54
C VAL A 202 24.48 2.26 -1.58
N GLY A 203 24.29 2.75 -2.80
CA GLY A 203 23.95 4.13 -3.13
C GLY A 203 24.85 4.74 -4.20
N GLY A 204 24.32 5.75 -4.89
CA GLY A 204 25.02 6.46 -5.95
C GLY A 204 26.18 7.33 -5.44
N THR A 205 26.89 7.98 -6.37
CA THR A 205 28.03 8.87 -6.04
C THR A 205 27.61 10.11 -5.25
N ASP A 206 26.34 10.51 -5.30
CA ASP A 206 25.81 11.61 -4.49
C ASP A 206 25.61 11.21 -3.03
N ALA A 207 25.32 9.93 -2.78
CA ALA A 207 25.17 9.37 -1.45
C ALA A 207 26.53 9.03 -0.83
N ILE A 208 27.45 8.47 -1.63
CA ILE A 208 28.81 8.11 -1.24
C ILE A 208 29.73 8.47 -2.39
N SER A 209 30.55 9.52 -2.23
CA SER A 209 31.39 10.04 -3.31
C SER A 209 32.46 9.05 -3.75
N LYS A 210 33.04 9.30 -4.92
CA LYS A 210 34.13 8.47 -5.44
C LYS A 210 35.37 8.56 -4.56
N GLU A 211 35.62 9.73 -3.96
CA GLU A 211 36.71 9.93 -3.01
C GLU A 211 36.57 9.05 -1.77
N VAL A 212 35.34 8.88 -1.25
CA VAL A 212 35.08 7.93 -0.15
C VAL A 212 35.25 6.49 -0.62
N GLU A 213 34.75 6.14 -1.80
CA GLU A 213 34.90 4.78 -2.35
C GLU A 213 36.37 4.37 -2.51
N ASP A 214 37.22 5.29 -2.96
CA ASP A 214 38.64 5.01 -3.23
C ASP A 214 39.47 4.77 -1.96
N THR A 215 38.95 5.07 -0.76
CA THR A 215 39.60 4.73 0.52
C THR A 215 39.18 3.38 1.09
N LEU A 216 38.15 2.74 0.53
CA LEU A 216 37.59 1.51 1.07
C LEU A 216 38.32 0.26 0.54
N PRO A 217 38.39 -0.83 1.33
CA PRO A 217 39.01 -2.07 0.88
C PRO A 217 38.10 -2.78 -0.14
N ASN A 218 38.64 -3.05 -1.33
CA ASN A 218 38.01 -3.77 -2.45
C ASN A 218 36.50 -3.43 -2.62
N PRO A 219 36.17 -2.18 -2.97
CA PRO A 219 34.80 -1.71 -3.00
C PRO A 219 34.02 -2.28 -4.19
N GLU A 220 32.84 -2.81 -3.90
CA GLU A 220 31.80 -3.14 -4.87
C GLU A 220 30.65 -2.14 -4.67
N ARG A 221 30.18 -1.47 -5.73
CA ARG A 221 29.06 -0.51 -5.63
C ARG A 221 27.81 -1.03 -6.30
N ILE A 222 26.67 -0.91 -5.61
CA ILE A 222 25.33 -1.07 -6.16
C ILE A 222 24.57 0.24 -6.02
N SER A 223 24.02 0.72 -7.13
CA SER A 223 23.23 1.96 -7.17
C SER A 223 22.24 1.93 -8.32
N GLY A 224 21.19 2.74 -8.22
CA GLY A 224 20.25 3.03 -9.30
C GLY A 224 20.11 4.52 -9.56
N LYS A 225 19.24 4.88 -10.52
CA LYS A 225 18.86 6.27 -10.82
C LYS A 225 18.12 6.94 -9.66
N ASP A 226 17.49 6.13 -8.80
CA ASP A 226 16.72 6.52 -7.64
C ASP A 226 16.71 5.37 -6.62
N ARG A 227 16.13 5.61 -5.44
CA ARG A 227 16.01 4.63 -4.35
C ARG A 227 15.30 3.34 -4.74
N TYR A 228 14.35 3.43 -5.66
CA TYR A 228 13.55 2.30 -6.11
C TYR A 228 14.39 1.38 -6.99
N GLN A 229 15.15 1.98 -7.92
CA GLN A 229 16.08 1.25 -8.78
C GLN A 229 17.28 0.72 -8.00
N THR A 230 17.82 1.44 -7.01
CA THR A 230 18.87 0.90 -6.13
C THR A 230 18.39 -0.37 -5.43
N SER A 231 17.16 -0.35 -4.88
CA SER A 231 16.60 -1.53 -4.23
C SER A 231 16.46 -2.72 -5.18
N ALA A 232 15.96 -2.49 -6.40
CA ALA A 232 15.82 -3.54 -7.40
C ALA A 232 17.18 -4.10 -7.86
N ASN A 233 18.17 -3.23 -8.10
CA ASN A 233 19.51 -3.64 -8.50
C ASN A 233 20.19 -4.49 -7.41
N LEU A 234 19.96 -4.16 -6.14
CA LEU A 234 20.46 -4.96 -5.03
C LEU A 234 19.80 -6.35 -4.99
N ILE A 235 18.48 -6.40 -5.12
CA ILE A 235 17.73 -7.67 -5.15
C ILE A 235 18.25 -8.55 -6.29
N GLN A 236 18.26 -8.00 -7.51
CA GLN A 236 18.68 -8.71 -8.72
C GLN A 236 20.11 -9.25 -8.66
N SER A 237 21.02 -8.53 -7.98
CA SER A 237 22.44 -8.88 -7.94
C SER A 237 22.83 -9.78 -6.77
N LYS A 238 22.02 -9.83 -5.71
CA LYS A 238 22.35 -10.56 -4.47
C LYS A 238 21.43 -11.74 -4.17
N TYR A 239 20.31 -11.85 -4.86
CA TYR A 239 19.36 -12.94 -4.71
C TYR A 239 19.11 -13.61 -6.06
N GLU A 240 19.18 -14.93 -6.07
CA GLU A 240 18.92 -15.74 -7.27
C GLU A 240 17.42 -15.84 -7.55
N GLU A 241 16.65 -16.28 -6.56
CA GLU A 241 15.18 -16.37 -6.60
C GLU A 241 14.62 -15.99 -5.22
N ASN A 242 13.47 -15.32 -5.21
CA ASN A 242 12.74 -14.95 -4.00
C ASN A 242 11.24 -15.22 -4.21
N SER A 243 10.77 -16.42 -3.87
CA SER A 243 9.33 -16.73 -3.98
C SER A 243 8.46 -15.86 -3.07
N HIS A 244 9.03 -15.26 -2.03
CA HIS A 244 8.39 -14.26 -1.18
C HIS A 244 9.26 -13.01 -1.13
N LEU A 245 8.70 -11.83 -1.44
CA LEU A 245 9.35 -10.54 -1.20
C LEU A 245 8.54 -9.66 -0.23
N TYR A 246 9.26 -8.84 0.52
CA TYR A 246 8.63 -7.78 1.31
C TYR A 246 8.59 -6.47 0.52
N ILE A 247 7.54 -5.68 0.75
CA ILE A 247 7.32 -4.38 0.10
C ILE A 247 7.26 -3.31 1.18
N SER A 248 7.92 -2.18 0.96
CA SER A 248 7.77 -1.00 1.82
C SER A 248 7.82 0.28 1.01
N THR A 249 7.30 1.36 1.57
CA THR A 249 7.49 2.69 1.00
C THR A 249 8.96 3.07 0.96
N GLY A 250 9.37 3.75 -0.11
CA GLY A 250 10.66 4.42 -0.18
C GLY A 250 10.68 5.79 0.49
N GLU A 251 9.53 6.36 0.90
CA GLU A 251 9.40 7.76 1.36
C GLU A 251 9.51 7.95 2.88
N ASP A 252 9.44 6.86 3.66
CA ASP A 252 9.68 6.83 5.11
C ASP A 252 10.48 5.56 5.45
N PHE A 253 11.08 5.53 6.63
CA PHE A 253 12.08 4.50 6.99
C PHE A 253 11.60 3.46 7.99
N ALA A 254 10.66 3.82 8.87
CA ALA A 254 10.45 3.05 10.09
C ALA A 254 9.87 1.65 9.84
N ASP A 255 8.97 1.51 8.87
CA ASP A 255 8.33 0.24 8.51
C ASP A 255 9.33 -0.70 7.81
N ALA A 256 10.06 -0.21 6.82
CA ALA A 256 11.13 -0.97 6.15
C ALA A 256 12.23 -1.39 7.13
N LEU A 257 12.60 -0.52 8.06
CA LEU A 257 13.71 -0.75 8.99
C LEU A 257 13.42 -1.88 9.97
N THR A 258 12.23 -1.85 10.59
CA THR A 258 11.81 -2.93 11.49
C THR A 258 11.51 -4.21 10.70
N GLY A 259 10.94 -4.07 9.51
CA GLY A 259 10.72 -5.17 8.56
C GLY A 259 12.00 -5.82 8.06
N SER A 260 13.14 -5.10 8.05
CA SER A 260 14.41 -5.62 7.53
C SER A 260 14.94 -6.80 8.35
N VAL A 261 14.67 -6.82 9.65
CA VAL A 261 15.05 -7.94 10.51
C VAL A 261 14.24 -9.19 10.15
N LEU A 262 12.93 -9.04 9.92
CA LEU A 262 12.06 -10.13 9.50
C LEU A 262 12.39 -10.62 8.10
N ALA A 263 12.66 -9.71 7.16
CA ALA A 263 13.10 -10.04 5.82
C ALA A 263 14.40 -10.86 5.84
N ALA A 264 15.39 -10.42 6.63
CA ALA A 264 16.64 -11.15 6.80
C ALA A 264 16.46 -12.52 7.49
N LYS A 265 15.57 -12.62 8.48
CA LYS A 265 15.21 -13.89 9.14
C LYS A 265 14.61 -14.88 8.13
N ASN A 266 13.78 -14.38 7.22
CA ASN A 266 13.15 -15.16 6.16
C ASN A 266 14.01 -15.29 4.89
N LYS A 267 15.26 -14.80 4.93
CA LYS A 267 16.24 -14.87 3.83
C LYS A 267 15.70 -14.29 2.52
N THR A 268 15.02 -13.16 2.63
CA THR A 268 14.46 -12.43 1.51
C THR A 268 14.74 -10.94 1.65
N ALA A 269 14.44 -10.19 0.60
CA ALA A 269 14.68 -8.77 0.49
C ALA A 269 13.42 -7.92 0.69
N ILE A 270 13.63 -6.61 0.72
CA ILE A 270 12.59 -5.59 0.68
C ILE A 270 12.72 -4.83 -0.64
N MET A 271 11.67 -4.83 -1.46
CA MET A 271 11.52 -3.93 -2.60
C MET A 271 10.86 -2.63 -2.15
N LEU A 272 11.45 -1.49 -2.53
CA LEU A 272 10.87 -0.19 -2.24
C LEU A 272 9.90 0.23 -3.35
N VAL A 273 8.78 0.85 -2.98
CA VAL A 273 7.76 1.39 -3.89
C VAL A 273 7.36 2.83 -3.51
N GLN A 274 6.81 3.59 -4.46
CA GLN A 274 6.15 4.85 -4.12
C GLN A 274 4.81 4.56 -3.41
N PRO A 275 4.28 5.49 -2.59
CA PRO A 275 2.99 5.31 -1.94
C PRO A 275 1.83 5.06 -2.90
N GLU A 276 1.82 5.73 -4.06
CA GLU A 276 0.70 5.68 -5.02
C GLU A 276 1.08 5.13 -6.40
N SER A 277 2.33 4.71 -6.60
CA SER A 277 2.76 4.10 -7.86
C SER A 277 3.72 2.93 -7.67
N VAL A 278 3.65 1.97 -8.58
CA VAL A 278 4.61 0.89 -8.70
C VAL A 278 5.75 1.36 -9.61
N PRO A 279 7.03 1.22 -9.21
CA PRO A 279 8.16 1.57 -10.07
C PRO A 279 8.16 0.78 -11.40
N ASP A 280 8.59 1.40 -12.50
CA ASP A 280 8.55 0.79 -13.85
C ASP A 280 9.31 -0.55 -13.95
N HIS A 281 10.35 -0.73 -13.14
CA HIS A 281 11.18 -1.93 -13.11
C HIS A 281 10.67 -3.02 -12.15
N ALA A 282 9.54 -2.80 -11.47
CA ALA A 282 9.00 -3.78 -10.53
C ALA A 282 8.55 -5.05 -11.24
N ASP A 283 7.88 -4.93 -12.40
CA ASP A 283 7.38 -6.07 -13.18
C ASP A 283 8.52 -7.04 -13.55
N SER A 284 9.55 -6.53 -14.22
CA SER A 284 10.72 -7.34 -14.60
C SER A 284 11.48 -7.89 -13.39
N LEU A 285 11.50 -7.17 -12.26
CA LEU A 285 12.11 -7.69 -11.04
C LEU A 285 11.31 -8.86 -10.48
N LEU A 286 9.99 -8.72 -10.35
CA LEU A 286 9.10 -9.76 -9.82
C LEU A 286 9.18 -11.03 -10.68
N GLU A 287 9.18 -10.87 -12.01
CA GLU A 287 9.32 -11.97 -12.98
C GLU A 287 10.67 -12.68 -12.83
N SER A 288 11.77 -11.91 -12.84
CA SER A 288 13.12 -12.48 -12.76
C SER A 288 13.40 -13.19 -11.44
N GLN A 289 12.75 -12.76 -10.36
CA GLN A 289 12.89 -13.32 -9.02
C GLN A 289 11.87 -14.43 -8.73
N LYS A 290 10.95 -14.71 -9.67
CA LYS A 290 9.87 -15.71 -9.56
C LYS A 290 9.04 -15.52 -8.29
N VAL A 291 8.58 -14.30 -8.08
CA VAL A 291 7.88 -13.92 -6.85
C VAL A 291 6.45 -14.45 -6.87
N GLU A 292 6.11 -15.31 -5.92
CA GLU A 292 4.77 -15.89 -5.77
C GLU A 292 3.95 -15.18 -4.69
N LYS A 293 4.63 -14.57 -3.72
CA LYS A 293 4.03 -13.93 -2.56
C LYS A 293 4.67 -12.59 -2.24
N LEU A 294 3.85 -11.64 -1.82
CA LEU A 294 4.26 -10.34 -1.33
C LEU A 294 3.70 -10.08 0.07
N THR A 295 4.49 -9.43 0.91
CA THR A 295 4.01 -8.88 2.18
C THR A 295 4.41 -7.42 2.30
N ILE A 296 3.41 -6.54 2.44
CA ILE A 296 3.60 -5.11 2.58
C ILE A 296 3.84 -4.77 4.05
N PHE A 297 4.91 -4.04 4.34
CA PHE A 297 5.10 -3.35 5.61
C PHE A 297 4.51 -1.94 5.53
N GLY A 298 3.72 -1.58 6.54
CA GLY A 298 3.14 -0.25 6.67
C GLY A 298 1.70 -0.15 6.19
N GLY A 299 1.01 0.88 6.66
CA GLY A 299 -0.40 1.15 6.35
C GLY A 299 -0.64 1.65 4.92
N THR A 300 -1.90 1.92 4.59
CA THR A 300 -2.30 2.37 3.25
C THR A 300 -1.72 3.73 2.86
N GLY A 301 -1.38 4.60 3.81
CA GLY A 301 -0.67 5.85 3.53
C GLY A 301 0.82 5.67 3.19
N ALA A 302 1.43 4.54 3.57
CA ALA A 302 2.81 4.21 3.20
C ALA A 302 2.86 3.50 1.84
N VAL A 303 1.99 2.50 1.66
CA VAL A 303 1.81 1.78 0.39
C VAL A 303 0.32 1.67 0.13
N GLY A 304 -0.18 2.43 -0.85
CA GLY A 304 -1.58 2.55 -1.20
C GLY A 304 -2.21 1.24 -1.66
N ASP A 305 -3.53 1.13 -1.52
CA ASP A 305 -4.27 -0.04 -1.99
C ASP A 305 -4.22 -0.17 -3.53
N SER A 306 -4.05 0.95 -4.23
CA SER A 306 -3.78 1.01 -5.67
C SER A 306 -2.50 0.23 -6.03
N VAL A 307 -1.41 0.50 -5.30
CA VAL A 307 -0.11 -0.17 -5.43
C VAL A 307 -0.22 -1.65 -5.07
N ALA A 308 -0.87 -1.98 -3.94
CA ALA A 308 -1.09 -3.38 -3.52
C ALA A 308 -1.85 -4.20 -4.58
N ARG A 309 -2.94 -3.66 -5.14
CA ARG A 309 -3.70 -4.31 -6.23
C ARG A 309 -2.87 -4.47 -7.49
N LYS A 310 -2.05 -3.48 -7.85
CA LYS A 310 -1.20 -3.59 -9.04
C LYS A 310 -0.11 -4.66 -8.86
N LEU A 311 0.54 -4.70 -7.70
CA LEU A 311 1.50 -5.76 -7.36
C LEU A 311 0.86 -7.15 -7.39
N LYS A 312 -0.37 -7.28 -6.87
CA LYS A 312 -1.14 -8.53 -6.95
C LYS A 312 -1.39 -8.95 -8.39
N TYR A 313 -1.78 -8.01 -9.25
CA TYR A 313 -2.00 -8.28 -10.68
C TYR A 313 -0.72 -8.77 -11.38
N LEU A 314 0.46 -8.24 -11.02
CA LEU A 314 1.73 -8.66 -11.61
C LEU A 314 2.05 -10.13 -11.26
N ILE A 315 1.95 -10.50 -9.98
CA ILE A 315 2.29 -11.87 -9.54
C ILE A 315 1.24 -12.92 -9.91
N ASP A 316 -0.05 -12.56 -9.98
CA ASP A 316 -1.12 -13.52 -10.31
C ASP A 316 -1.14 -13.87 -11.81
N ASN A 317 -0.78 -12.92 -12.69
CA ASN A 317 -0.83 -13.15 -14.15
C ASN A 317 0.37 -13.92 -14.70
N GLU A 318 1.49 -13.97 -13.99
CA GLU A 318 2.60 -14.87 -14.34
C GLU A 318 2.24 -16.36 -14.18
N GLN A 319 1.27 -16.68 -13.31
CA GLN A 319 0.76 -18.05 -13.20
C GLN A 319 -0.15 -18.47 -14.36
N SER A 320 -0.51 -17.52 -15.23
CA SER A 320 -1.29 -17.76 -16.44
C SER A 320 -0.37 -17.70 -17.66
N THR A 321 0.39 -18.78 -17.93
CA THR A 321 1.16 -18.88 -19.17
C THR A 321 0.23 -18.82 -20.38
N PHE A 322 0.06 -17.63 -20.97
CA PHE A 322 -0.46 -17.48 -22.32
C PHE A 322 0.75 -17.53 -23.25
N THR A 323 0.99 -18.69 -23.86
CA THR A 323 1.97 -18.83 -24.93
C THR A 323 1.45 -18.06 -26.14
N SER A 324 1.96 -16.86 -26.40
CA SER A 324 1.77 -16.20 -27.69
C SER A 324 3.10 -15.69 -28.23
N TYR A 325 3.34 -16.12 -29.46
CA TYR A 325 4.52 -15.92 -30.27
C TYR A 325 4.36 -14.57 -30.98
N PHE A 326 5.15 -13.55 -30.65
CA PHE A 326 5.10 -12.27 -31.37
C PHE A 326 6.50 -11.73 -31.72
N PRO A 327 6.78 -11.46 -33.01
CA PRO A 327 7.98 -10.76 -33.44
C PRO A 327 7.80 -9.23 -33.36
N SER A 328 8.81 -8.57 -32.77
CA SER A 328 9.32 -7.21 -32.98
C SER A 328 8.41 -6.04 -33.47
N GLN A 329 8.38 -5.00 -32.62
CA GLN A 329 8.54 -3.54 -32.88
C GLN A 329 7.45 -2.75 -33.63
N GLU A 330 6.89 -1.73 -32.95
CA GLU A 330 7.22 -0.30 -33.14
C GLU A 330 6.57 0.57 -32.04
N ARG A 331 7.37 1.37 -31.31
CA ARG A 331 6.92 2.44 -30.40
C ARG A 331 7.06 3.77 -31.15
N VAL A 332 6.02 4.61 -31.14
CA VAL A 332 6.09 5.98 -31.67
C VAL A 332 5.79 6.96 -30.54
N SER A 333 6.67 7.95 -30.34
CA SER A 333 6.58 9.01 -29.33
C SER A 333 6.55 10.39 -30.01
N ILE A 334 5.71 11.34 -29.53
CA ILE A 334 5.66 12.71 -30.08
C ILE A 334 5.44 13.80 -28.98
N PHE A 335 6.43 14.70 -28.92
CA PHE A 335 6.74 16.02 -28.32
C PHE A 335 5.85 16.84 -27.35
N GLU A 336 6.59 17.48 -26.43
CA GLU A 336 6.30 18.60 -25.52
C GLU A 336 6.25 19.97 -26.24
N ARG A 337 5.34 20.87 -25.86
CA ARG A 337 5.56 22.33 -26.00
C ARG A 337 4.79 23.16 -24.97
N GLU A 338 5.53 23.98 -24.24
CA GLU A 338 5.05 24.96 -23.25
C GLU A 338 4.21 26.09 -23.88
N GLU A 339 3.06 26.42 -23.28
CA GLU A 339 2.71 27.80 -22.91
C GLU A 339 1.49 27.87 -21.97
N SER A 340 1.74 28.40 -20.76
CA SER A 340 0.82 29.07 -19.83
C SER A 340 -0.47 28.37 -19.33
N SER A 341 -0.41 28.03 -18.03
CA SER A 341 -1.52 27.89 -17.07
C SER A 341 -2.67 26.95 -17.46
N LEU A 342 -2.41 25.65 -17.38
CA LEU A 342 -3.24 24.57 -16.82
C LEU A 342 -2.59 23.25 -17.32
N LYS A 343 -2.07 22.43 -16.39
CA LYS A 343 -1.48 21.13 -16.72
C LYS A 343 -2.62 20.15 -17.02
N TYR A 344 -2.71 19.67 -18.26
CA TYR A 344 -3.43 18.46 -18.60
C TYR A 344 -2.39 17.40 -18.97
N ASP A 345 -2.42 16.25 -18.31
CA ASP A 345 -1.60 15.10 -18.67
C ASP A 345 -2.48 14.11 -19.46
N MET A 346 -2.09 13.82 -20.71
CA MET A 346 -2.49 12.63 -21.49
C MET A 346 -1.25 12.30 -22.35
N ILE A 347 -0.83 11.06 -22.65
CA ILE A 347 -1.52 9.97 -23.37
C ILE A 347 -0.81 8.63 -23.11
N ASP A 348 -1.55 7.52 -22.98
CA ASP A 348 -1.06 6.17 -23.32
C ASP A 348 -2.06 5.45 -24.25
N TYR A 349 -1.55 4.65 -25.18
CA TYR A 349 -2.30 4.00 -26.27
C TYR A 349 -2.02 2.50 -26.26
N LYS A 350 -3.07 1.67 -26.43
CA LYS A 350 -2.93 0.23 -26.68
C LYS A 350 -3.91 -0.22 -27.77
N SER A 351 -3.39 -0.75 -28.87
CA SER A 351 -4.18 -1.55 -29.81
C SER A 351 -4.27 -3.00 -29.33
N VAL A 352 -5.44 -3.60 -29.44
CA VAL A 352 -5.68 -5.03 -29.18
C VAL A 352 -6.04 -5.73 -30.51
N GLU A 353 -5.79 -7.05 -30.59
CA GLU A 353 -5.93 -7.89 -31.80
C GLU A 353 -7.35 -7.96 -32.42
N ASP A 354 -8.38 -7.37 -31.79
CA ASP A 354 -9.74 -7.25 -32.34
C ASP A 354 -9.96 -5.97 -33.17
N GLY A 355 -8.94 -5.11 -33.24
CA GLY A 355 -8.99 -3.81 -33.91
C GLY A 355 -9.37 -2.64 -32.99
N SER A 356 -9.77 -2.88 -31.74
CA SER A 356 -10.28 -1.87 -30.83
C SER A 356 -9.19 -0.91 -30.33
N TYR A 357 -9.57 0.35 -30.15
CA TYR A 357 -8.73 1.43 -29.61
C TYR A 357 -9.30 1.94 -28.30
N TYR A 358 -8.44 2.20 -27.31
CA TYR A 358 -8.85 2.78 -26.02
C TYR A 358 -8.14 4.11 -25.75
N LEU A 359 -8.89 5.09 -25.24
CA LEU A 359 -8.41 6.39 -24.79
C LEU A 359 -8.84 6.63 -23.33
N TRP A 360 -7.93 7.12 -22.50
CA TRP A 360 -8.17 7.48 -21.10
C TRP A 360 -7.94 8.97 -20.90
N PHE A 361 -8.87 9.66 -20.22
CA PHE A 361 -8.74 11.06 -19.85
C PHE A 361 -8.66 11.20 -18.33
N LEU A 362 -7.67 11.94 -17.83
CA LEU A 362 -7.62 12.41 -16.45
C LEU A 362 -7.98 13.90 -16.43
N TRP A 363 -9.07 14.21 -15.74
CA TRP A 363 -9.54 15.58 -15.59
C TRP A 363 -9.03 16.16 -14.26
N SER A 364 -8.27 17.25 -14.33
CA SER A 364 -7.81 18.00 -13.15
C SER A 364 -8.17 19.48 -13.30
N GLY A 365 -9.45 19.81 -13.11
CA GLY A 365 -9.96 21.17 -13.07
C GLY A 365 -10.89 21.40 -11.88
N ARG A 366 -11.06 22.66 -11.46
CA ARG A 366 -11.92 23.05 -10.33
C ARG A 366 -13.30 23.57 -10.73
N ASP A 367 -13.59 23.60 -12.03
CA ASP A 367 -14.89 24.03 -12.59
C ASP A 367 -15.67 22.79 -13.03
N GLU A 368 -17.01 22.78 -12.94
CA GLU A 368 -17.82 21.60 -13.28
C GLU A 368 -17.48 20.97 -14.65
N PRO A 369 -17.61 19.64 -14.82
CA PRO A 369 -17.31 18.95 -16.07
C PRO A 369 -18.28 19.41 -17.17
N GLY A 370 -17.88 20.41 -17.93
CA GLY A 370 -18.64 20.82 -19.10
C GLY A 370 -18.55 19.79 -20.21
N SER A 371 -19.64 19.68 -20.97
CA SER A 371 -19.76 18.76 -22.10
C SER A 371 -18.61 18.92 -23.11
N ILE A 372 -18.16 17.79 -23.66
CA ILE A 372 -17.19 17.74 -24.74
C ILE A 372 -17.95 17.37 -26.02
N SER A 373 -17.63 18.03 -27.13
CA SER A 373 -18.15 17.68 -28.46
C SER A 373 -17.05 17.04 -29.31
N TYR A 374 -17.42 16.05 -30.11
CA TYR A 374 -16.54 15.44 -31.09
C TYR A 374 -16.99 15.85 -32.49
N PHE A 375 -16.04 16.17 -33.36
CA PHE A 375 -16.32 16.48 -34.76
C PHE A 375 -15.13 16.08 -35.63
N GLU A 376 -15.39 15.91 -36.92
CA GLU A 376 -14.43 15.41 -37.90
C GLU A 376 -14.31 16.40 -39.05
N ASP A 377 -13.09 16.61 -39.56
CA ASP A 377 -12.85 17.38 -40.78
C ASP A 377 -11.91 16.65 -41.75
N GLU A 378 -11.47 17.34 -42.81
CA GLU A 378 -10.64 16.80 -43.88
C GLU A 378 -9.24 16.34 -43.42
N THR A 379 -8.83 16.71 -42.20
CA THR A 379 -7.50 16.44 -41.64
C THR A 379 -7.51 15.43 -40.50
N GLY A 380 -8.63 15.25 -39.79
CA GLY A 380 -8.73 14.25 -38.71
C GLY A 380 -9.98 14.30 -37.84
N LEU A 381 -9.96 13.53 -36.75
CA LEU A 381 -10.95 13.53 -35.67
C LEU A 381 -10.51 14.49 -34.56
N TYR A 382 -11.43 15.33 -34.10
CA TYR A 382 -11.17 16.37 -33.11
C TYR A 382 -12.08 16.28 -31.90
N VAL A 383 -11.56 16.78 -30.78
CA VAL A 383 -12.30 17.01 -29.54
C VAL A 383 -12.35 18.51 -29.24
N GLU A 384 -13.55 19.03 -28.98
CA GLU A 384 -13.80 20.42 -28.60
C GLU A 384 -14.40 20.49 -27.21
N SER A 385 -13.78 21.29 -26.34
CA SER A 385 -14.39 21.63 -25.06
C SER A 385 -15.53 22.62 -25.28
N ASN A 386 -16.77 22.29 -24.89
CA ASN A 386 -17.90 23.20 -25.03
C ASN A 386 -17.85 24.38 -24.04
N VAL A 387 -16.95 24.33 -23.06
CA VAL A 387 -16.71 25.40 -22.09
C VAL A 387 -15.69 26.40 -22.63
N THR A 388 -14.63 25.92 -23.28
CA THR A 388 -13.51 26.79 -23.70
C THR A 388 -13.47 27.04 -25.21
N GLY A 389 -14.21 26.28 -26.01
CA GLY A 389 -14.17 26.30 -27.48
C GLY A 389 -12.82 25.86 -28.07
N LYS A 390 -11.91 25.33 -27.24
CA LYS A 390 -10.60 24.85 -27.70
C LYS A 390 -10.73 23.48 -28.35
N LYS A 391 -10.14 23.36 -29.54
CA LYS A 391 -10.13 22.18 -30.39
C LYS A 391 -8.77 21.49 -30.30
N HIS A 392 -8.79 20.17 -30.14
CA HIS A 392 -7.59 19.34 -30.10
C HIS A 392 -7.75 18.18 -31.10
N LEU A 393 -6.73 18.00 -31.93
CA LEU A 393 -6.67 16.90 -32.90
C LEU A 393 -6.36 15.59 -32.16
N MET A 394 -7.24 14.61 -32.30
CA MET A 394 -7.09 13.31 -31.67
C MET A 394 -6.41 12.30 -32.58
N VAL A 395 -6.80 12.28 -33.86
CA VAL A 395 -6.32 11.31 -34.85
C VAL A 395 -6.25 11.96 -36.23
N GLU A 396 -5.09 11.94 -36.88
CA GLU A 396 -4.91 12.41 -38.28
C GLU A 396 -5.33 11.34 -39.31
N TYR A 397 -5.85 11.77 -40.45
CA TYR A 397 -6.09 10.87 -41.59
C TYR A 397 -4.76 10.32 -42.17
N PRO A 398 -4.71 9.04 -42.62
CA PRO A 398 -5.83 8.14 -42.89
C PRO A 398 -6.26 7.22 -41.72
N ALA A 399 -5.73 7.41 -40.51
CA ALA A 399 -5.96 6.50 -39.38
C ALA A 399 -7.43 6.45 -38.90
N VAL A 400 -8.25 7.45 -39.27
CA VAL A 400 -9.67 7.55 -38.90
C VAL A 400 -10.55 6.48 -39.55
N GLU A 401 -10.21 6.00 -40.75
CA GLU A 401 -11.06 5.05 -41.49
C GLU A 401 -11.04 3.64 -40.87
N GLY A 402 -9.94 3.27 -40.18
CA GLY A 402 -9.85 2.07 -39.34
C GLY A 402 -10.45 2.26 -37.95
N ALA A 403 -10.30 3.45 -37.36
CA ALA A 403 -10.84 3.77 -36.04
C ALA A 403 -12.38 3.93 -36.04
N LYS A 404 -12.98 4.35 -37.16
CA LYS A 404 -14.44 4.50 -37.33
C LYS A 404 -15.24 3.24 -37.01
N ARG A 405 -14.67 2.04 -37.17
CA ARG A 405 -15.35 0.78 -36.79
C ARG A 405 -15.36 0.52 -35.28
N ASN A 406 -14.47 1.15 -34.53
CA ASN A 406 -14.21 0.82 -33.12
C ASN A 406 -14.48 2.00 -32.17
N ILE A 407 -14.72 3.20 -32.69
CA ILE A 407 -15.10 4.39 -31.91
C ILE A 407 -16.59 4.38 -31.50
N ASP A 408 -17.44 3.55 -32.11
CA ASP A 408 -18.85 3.38 -31.67
C ASP A 408 -18.97 2.80 -30.25
N PHE A 409 -17.85 2.38 -29.63
CA PHE A 409 -17.77 1.93 -28.25
C PHE A 409 -17.11 2.97 -27.35
N LEU A 410 -17.82 4.04 -26.98
CA LEU A 410 -17.57 4.72 -25.68
C LEU A 410 -18.74 5.63 -25.30
N TYR A 411 -19.80 5.05 -24.73
CA TYR A 411 -20.76 5.79 -23.90
C TYR A 411 -21.17 4.94 -22.70
N ALA A 412 -20.54 5.18 -21.56
CA ALA A 412 -21.16 5.12 -20.23
C ALA A 412 -20.22 5.79 -19.21
N THR A 413 -20.62 6.97 -18.75
CA THR A 413 -20.14 7.60 -17.51
C THR A 413 -20.33 6.63 -16.34
N LEU A 414 -19.50 6.68 -15.29
CA LEU A 414 -20.00 6.76 -13.91
C LEU A 414 -18.90 7.11 -12.89
N ALA A 415 -19.26 8.10 -12.06
CA ALA A 415 -18.57 8.57 -10.89
C ALA A 415 -18.84 7.67 -9.68
N GLU A 416 -17.93 7.75 -8.72
CA GLU A 416 -18.00 7.40 -7.29
C GLU A 416 -19.25 6.62 -6.81
N ASP A 417 -19.14 5.29 -6.68
CA ASP A 417 -19.33 4.57 -5.41
C ASP A 417 -18.93 3.09 -5.55
N ARG A 418 -18.39 2.49 -4.48
CA ARG A 418 -17.85 1.13 -4.43
C ARG A 418 -18.96 0.08 -4.30
N ARG A 419 -19.60 -0.38 -5.38
CA ARG A 419 -20.38 -1.65 -5.38
C ARG A 419 -20.27 -2.41 -6.70
N SER A 420 -20.05 -3.73 -6.64
CA SER A 420 -19.82 -4.59 -7.80
C SER A 420 -21.08 -4.75 -8.65
N GLN A 421 -21.05 -4.19 -9.85
CA GLN A 421 -22.04 -4.42 -10.90
C GLN A 421 -21.39 -5.19 -12.06
N THR A 422 -22.16 -6.08 -12.69
CA THR A 422 -21.75 -6.76 -13.92
C THR A 422 -22.64 -6.30 -15.07
N ILE A 423 -22.01 -5.84 -16.16
CA ILE A 423 -22.71 -5.43 -17.38
C ILE A 423 -22.41 -6.48 -18.44
N GLU A 424 -23.47 -7.09 -18.97
CA GLU A 424 -23.42 -8.11 -20.01
C GLU A 424 -24.04 -7.53 -21.28
N VAL A 425 -23.27 -7.43 -22.37
CA VAL A 425 -23.80 -6.99 -23.66
C VAL A 425 -24.59 -8.15 -24.28
N MET A 426 -25.86 -7.90 -24.58
CA MET A 426 -26.81 -8.95 -24.97
C MET A 426 -26.99 -9.02 -26.49
N ASP A 427 -27.10 -7.87 -27.17
CA ASP A 427 -27.31 -7.82 -28.62
C ASP A 427 -26.91 -6.45 -29.20
N VAL A 428 -26.34 -6.44 -30.40
CA VAL A 428 -25.92 -5.21 -31.10
C VAL A 428 -26.32 -5.32 -32.57
N THR A 429 -27.19 -4.41 -33.01
CA THR A 429 -27.65 -4.29 -34.41
C THR A 429 -27.24 -2.95 -35.00
N SER A 430 -27.50 -2.72 -36.30
CA SER A 430 -27.21 -1.43 -36.94
C SER A 430 -27.98 -0.25 -36.33
N ASP A 431 -29.10 -0.52 -35.66
CA ASP A 431 -30.02 0.51 -35.17
C ASP A 431 -30.18 0.48 -33.64
N THR A 432 -29.76 -0.59 -32.95
CA THR A 432 -29.95 -0.73 -31.51
C THR A 432 -28.80 -1.43 -30.78
N PHE A 433 -28.50 -0.96 -29.58
CA PHE A 433 -27.58 -1.58 -28.63
C PHE A 433 -28.33 -2.06 -27.39
N THR A 434 -28.20 -3.34 -27.05
CA THR A 434 -28.88 -3.96 -25.89
C THR A 434 -27.89 -4.55 -24.90
N TYR A 435 -27.99 -4.15 -23.63
CA TYR A 435 -27.14 -4.64 -22.55
C TYR A 435 -27.94 -4.89 -21.28
N LYS A 436 -27.43 -5.77 -20.43
CA LYS A 436 -28.06 -6.23 -19.20
C LYS A 436 -27.14 -5.94 -18.04
N VAL A 437 -27.63 -5.13 -17.10
CA VAL A 437 -26.93 -4.84 -15.85
C VAL A 437 -27.46 -5.80 -14.80
N THR A 438 -26.55 -6.50 -14.13
CA THR A 438 -26.89 -7.39 -13.01
C THR A 438 -26.20 -6.89 -11.76
N GLU A 439 -27.01 -6.64 -10.73
CA GLU A 439 -26.56 -6.27 -9.41
C GLU A 439 -27.30 -7.13 -8.38
N ARG A 440 -26.54 -7.82 -7.53
CA ARG A 440 -27.05 -8.66 -6.42
C ARG A 440 -28.16 -9.66 -6.84
N GLY A 441 -28.00 -10.29 -7.99
CA GLY A 441 -28.91 -11.33 -8.49
C GLY A 441 -30.18 -10.81 -9.18
N TYR A 442 -30.34 -9.50 -9.29
CA TYR A 442 -31.38 -8.86 -10.09
C TYR A 442 -30.78 -8.34 -11.38
N SER A 443 -31.46 -8.56 -12.50
CA SER A 443 -30.97 -8.15 -13.81
C SER A 443 -31.99 -7.29 -14.54
N GLN A 444 -31.54 -6.19 -15.12
CA GLN A 444 -32.36 -5.32 -15.97
C GLN A 444 -31.69 -5.14 -17.33
N THR A 445 -32.47 -5.26 -18.40
CA THR A 445 -31.99 -5.11 -19.79
C THR A 445 -32.43 -3.75 -20.36
N TYR A 446 -31.53 -3.10 -21.08
CA TYR A 446 -31.68 -1.79 -21.69
C TYR A 446 -31.40 -1.88 -23.18
N THR A 447 -32.27 -1.32 -24.02
CA THR A 447 -32.08 -1.24 -25.48
C THR A 447 -32.11 0.22 -25.91
N VAL A 448 -31.00 0.71 -26.47
CA VAL A 448 -30.84 2.08 -26.95
C VAL A 448 -30.90 2.08 -28.48
N LYS A 449 -31.65 3.00 -29.08
CA LYS A 449 -31.78 3.14 -30.53
C LYS A 449 -30.83 4.23 -31.04
N HIS A 450 -30.06 3.98 -32.09
CA HIS A 450 -29.10 4.93 -32.63
C HIS A 450 -29.83 6.18 -33.17
N GLY A 451 -29.64 7.32 -32.49
CA GLY A 451 -30.09 8.64 -32.94
C GLY A 451 -31.14 9.33 -32.04
N LYS A 452 -30.68 10.41 -31.37
CA LYS A 452 -31.44 11.46 -30.67
C LYS A 452 -32.28 11.06 -29.44
N GLY A 453 -31.81 11.53 -28.27
CA GLY A 453 -32.63 11.80 -27.10
C GLY A 453 -31.84 12.61 -26.07
N ILE A 454 -32.23 13.88 -25.86
CA ILE A 454 -31.83 14.70 -24.71
C ILE A 454 -32.62 14.18 -23.50
N VAL A 455 -31.98 14.02 -22.34
CA VAL A 455 -32.69 14.02 -21.04
C VAL A 455 -32.04 15.07 -20.15
N ASP A 456 -32.86 16.05 -19.83
CA ASP A 456 -32.67 17.18 -18.94
C ASP A 456 -32.98 16.75 -17.49
N SER A 457 -32.51 17.56 -16.54
CA SER A 457 -32.84 17.63 -15.10
C SER A 457 -32.17 16.70 -14.08
N ASP A 458 -31.60 17.40 -13.09
CA ASP A 458 -31.16 16.99 -11.76
C ASP A 458 -32.27 16.33 -10.91
N TYR A 459 -31.83 15.68 -9.81
CA TYR A 459 -32.54 14.93 -8.75
C TYR A 459 -32.54 13.39 -8.88
N VAL A 460 -31.93 12.71 -7.90
CA VAL A 460 -32.24 11.31 -7.57
C VAL A 460 -33.17 11.31 -6.36
N GLU A 461 -34.43 10.96 -6.64
CA GLU A 461 -35.50 10.73 -5.67
C GLU A 461 -35.41 9.27 -5.18
N LEU A 462 -35.14 9.04 -3.89
CA LEU A 462 -35.18 7.69 -3.30
C LEU A 462 -36.62 7.15 -3.38
N THR A 463 -36.87 6.15 -4.22
CA THR A 463 -38.21 5.61 -4.51
C THR A 463 -38.40 4.19 -3.96
N PHE A 464 -38.10 4.00 -2.68
CA PHE A 464 -38.59 2.83 -1.94
C PHE A 464 -39.09 3.27 -0.57
N PRO A 465 -40.30 2.85 -0.14
CA PRO A 465 -40.84 3.17 1.17
C PRO A 465 -39.90 2.67 2.28
N LEU A 466 -39.16 3.59 2.90
CA LEU A 466 -38.38 3.30 4.09
C LEU A 466 -39.31 2.66 5.12
N THR A 467 -38.88 1.55 5.69
CA THR A 467 -39.56 0.96 6.85
C THR A 467 -39.17 1.70 8.13
N VAL A 468 -40.01 1.63 9.16
CA VAL A 468 -39.72 2.24 10.47
C VAL A 468 -38.36 1.76 11.02
N GLU A 469 -38.01 0.49 10.79
CA GLU A 469 -36.74 -0.09 11.25
C GLU A 469 -35.53 0.49 10.51
N GLU A 470 -35.65 0.75 9.21
CA GLU A 470 -34.59 1.38 8.42
C GLU A 470 -34.43 2.86 8.80
N ALA A 471 -35.53 3.57 8.98
CA ALA A 471 -35.51 4.96 9.42
C ALA A 471 -34.94 5.13 10.85
N LEU A 472 -35.14 4.14 11.74
CA LEU A 472 -34.48 4.10 13.07
C LEU A 472 -32.96 4.01 12.94
N LYS A 473 -32.45 3.12 12.09
CA LYS A 473 -30.99 2.95 11.85
C LYS A 473 -30.37 4.22 11.26
N ILE A 474 -31.10 4.93 10.39
CA ILE A 474 -30.64 6.20 9.83
C ILE A 474 -30.47 7.25 10.94
N ILE A 475 -31.43 7.39 11.86
CA ILE A 475 -31.26 8.32 12.98
C ILE A 475 -30.15 7.86 13.92
N GLU A 476 -30.02 6.57 14.20
CA GLU A 476 -28.94 6.04 15.04
C GLU A 476 -27.56 6.46 14.55
N ILE A 477 -27.35 6.42 13.22
CA ILE A 477 -26.12 6.90 12.57
C ILE A 477 -25.99 8.43 12.70
N MET A 478 -27.08 9.18 12.50
CA MET A 478 -27.07 10.64 12.59
C MET A 478 -26.73 11.14 14.00
N VAL A 479 -27.07 10.38 15.04
CA VAL A 479 -26.81 10.72 16.44
C VAL A 479 -25.55 10.05 17.00
N ASP A 480 -24.72 9.44 16.15
CA ASP A 480 -23.47 8.72 16.48
C ASP A 480 -23.62 7.73 17.65
N GLY A 481 -24.79 7.09 17.75
CA GLY A 481 -25.13 6.15 18.82
C GLY A 481 -25.26 6.75 20.22
N GLU A 482 -25.20 8.08 20.39
CA GLU A 482 -25.27 8.73 21.71
C GLU A 482 -26.66 8.61 22.37
N LYS A 483 -27.71 8.47 21.56
CA LYS A 483 -29.11 8.31 22.01
C LYS A 483 -29.82 7.26 21.18
N ALA A 484 -30.64 6.44 21.85
CA ALA A 484 -31.48 5.48 21.16
C ALA A 484 -32.60 6.23 20.40
N PRO A 485 -32.70 6.08 19.07
CA PRO A 485 -33.79 6.70 18.31
C PRO A 485 -35.12 6.04 18.67
N VAL A 486 -36.19 6.83 18.63
CA VAL A 486 -37.55 6.42 19.03
C VAL A 486 -38.52 6.73 17.90
N HIS A 487 -39.37 5.75 17.56
CA HIS A 487 -40.53 5.96 16.70
C HIS A 487 -41.66 6.57 17.54
N TYR A 488 -42.27 7.66 17.05
CA TYR A 488 -43.33 8.42 17.71
C TYR A 488 -44.69 8.17 17.03
N PRO A 489 -45.32 7.00 17.24
CA PRO A 489 -46.53 6.60 16.52
C PRO A 489 -47.71 7.53 16.76
N GLU A 490 -47.74 8.27 17.86
CA GLU A 490 -48.76 9.27 18.15
C GLU A 490 -48.72 10.50 17.23
N LYS A 491 -47.60 10.72 16.52
CA LYS A 491 -47.44 11.78 15.52
C LYS A 491 -47.64 11.29 14.09
N ASP A 492 -47.78 9.97 13.89
CA ASP A 492 -47.97 9.39 12.57
C ASP A 492 -49.32 9.82 11.97
N THR A 493 -49.30 10.06 10.66
CA THR A 493 -50.52 10.31 9.88
C THR A 493 -50.78 9.15 8.92
N GLU A 494 -51.86 9.20 8.15
CA GLU A 494 -52.16 8.17 7.14
C GLU A 494 -50.99 7.98 6.16
N ASP A 495 -50.33 9.08 5.80
CA ASP A 495 -49.27 9.10 4.78
C ASP A 495 -47.85 9.17 5.34
N TYR A 496 -47.67 9.43 6.65
CA TYR A 496 -46.33 9.64 7.21
C TYR A 496 -46.14 8.95 8.57
N TYR A 497 -44.90 8.57 8.87
CA TYR A 497 -44.47 8.25 10.24
C TYR A 497 -43.29 9.12 10.68
N TYR A 498 -43.13 9.31 11.99
CA TYR A 498 -42.14 10.21 12.58
C TYR A 498 -41.19 9.48 13.52
N ILE A 499 -39.88 9.59 13.29
CA ILE A 499 -38.84 8.99 14.13
C ILE A 499 -37.91 10.10 14.60
N GLY A 500 -37.41 10.04 15.83
CA GLY A 500 -36.50 11.08 16.32
C GLY A 500 -35.69 10.67 17.54
N ALA A 501 -34.79 11.54 17.94
CA ALA A 501 -34.00 11.44 19.16
C ALA A 501 -34.06 12.78 19.90
N ASP A 502 -34.35 12.72 21.20
CA ASP A 502 -34.48 13.89 22.08
C ASP A 502 -33.18 14.07 22.89
N TYR A 503 -32.53 15.22 22.76
CA TYR A 503 -31.34 15.62 23.52
C TYR A 503 -31.69 16.42 24.78
N GLY A 504 -32.97 16.57 25.11
CA GLY A 504 -33.45 17.26 26.30
C GLY A 504 -33.30 18.78 26.15
N ARG A 505 -32.38 19.40 26.91
CA ARG A 505 -32.17 20.86 26.84
C ARG A 505 -31.36 21.30 25.63
N ASP A 506 -30.69 20.36 24.97
CA ASP A 506 -29.77 20.62 23.86
C ASP A 506 -30.43 20.47 22.48
N GLY A 507 -31.76 20.24 22.44
CA GLY A 507 -32.55 20.20 21.21
C GLY A 507 -33.15 18.82 20.92
N TRP A 508 -33.78 18.69 19.76
CA TRP A 508 -34.33 17.42 19.29
C TRP A 508 -34.20 17.32 17.77
N VAL A 509 -33.98 16.10 17.28
CA VAL A 509 -33.85 15.80 15.84
C VAL A 509 -34.85 14.73 15.43
N TYR A 510 -35.40 14.85 14.22
CA TYR A 510 -36.38 13.90 13.72
C TYR A 510 -36.38 13.75 12.19
N LEU A 511 -36.90 12.61 11.75
CA LEU A 511 -37.25 12.27 10.38
C LEU A 511 -38.77 12.13 10.26
N LYS A 512 -39.36 12.86 9.32
CA LYS A 512 -40.73 12.64 8.84
C LYS A 512 -40.65 11.83 7.56
N VAL A 513 -41.20 10.62 7.54
CA VAL A 513 -41.04 9.69 6.41
C VAL A 513 -42.40 9.40 5.77
N ASN A 514 -42.50 9.54 4.45
CA ASN A 514 -43.69 9.20 3.69
C ASN A 514 -43.81 7.67 3.56
N LYS A 515 -44.93 7.10 4.02
CA LYS A 515 -45.19 5.66 4.09
C LYS A 515 -45.24 4.99 2.72
N HIS A 516 -45.60 5.74 1.68
CA HIS A 516 -45.83 5.20 0.34
C HIS A 516 -44.61 5.37 -0.56
N THR A 517 -43.90 6.49 -0.43
CA THR A 517 -42.76 6.82 -1.29
C THR A 517 -41.41 6.59 -0.62
N GLY A 518 -41.37 6.59 0.72
CA GLY A 518 -40.13 6.47 1.50
C GLY A 518 -39.29 7.71 1.57
N GLN A 519 -39.74 8.78 0.92
CA GLN A 519 -39.13 10.08 1.04
C GLN A 519 -39.21 10.56 2.48
N TYR A 520 -38.10 11.08 2.98
CA TYR A 520 -38.04 11.62 4.31
C TYR A 520 -37.59 13.07 4.32
N GLN A 521 -38.12 13.82 5.27
CA GLN A 521 -37.68 15.17 5.57
C GLN A 521 -37.07 15.19 6.95
N TYR A 522 -35.85 15.72 7.04
CA TYR A 522 -35.15 15.93 8.28
C TYR A 522 -35.55 17.28 8.89
N GLY A 523 -35.72 17.31 10.21
CA GLY A 523 -35.94 18.53 10.98
C GLY A 523 -35.41 18.42 12.40
N GLY A 524 -35.20 19.56 13.05
CA GLY A 524 -34.78 19.64 14.44
C GLY A 524 -34.68 21.10 14.91
N GLU A 525 -34.65 21.30 16.23
CA GLU A 525 -34.37 22.58 16.89
C GLU A 525 -33.10 22.50 17.73
#